data_AF-A0A1F3X1L1-F1
#
_entry.id   AF-A0A1F3X1L1-F1
#
_cell.length_a   1.000
_cell.length_b   1.000
_cell.length_c   1.000
_cell.angle_alpha   90.00
_cell.angle_beta   90.00
_cell.angle_gamma   90.00
#
_symmetry.space_group_name_H-M   'P 1'
#
loop_
_entity.id
_entity.type
_entity.pdbx_description
1 polymer ?
#
loop_
_entity_poly.entity_id
_entity_poly.type
_entity_poly.pdbx_seq_one_letter_code
_entity_poly.pdbx_strand_id
1 'polypeptide(L)'
;MVMQRLRSVFGIPTPPLEARHQPSGLNTQFNGDRLAFADYVARNRDMLAKARAKLGAADLKKIVDGNAPFDLKPDNPSPPPVRGRAGEGVETSLPCQEKPYRRGVLLTHGLTGSPYFMRHLAAFFQENGFRVMAVLLPGHGTQPGDLLDVRWQEWSRTVAYGAGKLAEEADEVYLAGYSIGGTLSAWHSLRDSRVRGLFLFSPAIRITPRAAFANLHKLFSWLIPSAKWVEIMPDRDIYKYESFARNAAAQTYALTRNLSAQLRLQELDMPIFTVASADDATVDSSATLEFMEHARHPSSRMVLYTTEPEKFPPGIAPEKLELVNSVFPEQKILSSSHMSIVLPADDAHYGAKGDYSNCIHYYPDEMEKYDACMKNPAADFQGEITGQNLKAGILRRLMYNPHFEALKVSMKRFIDEL
;
A
#
# COMPACT_ATOMS: atom_id res chain seq x y z
N MET A 1 17.23 0.40 -4.40
CA MET A 1 18.28 1.36 -3.96
C MET A 1 17.96 1.97 -2.58
N VAL A 2 17.36 1.20 -1.65
CA VAL A 2 17.13 1.59 -0.22
C VAL A 2 18.41 1.48 0.64
N MET A 3 19.57 1.22 0.03
CA MET A 3 20.79 0.87 0.79
C MET A 3 22.07 1.42 0.17
N GLN A 4 22.23 2.75 0.14
CA GLN A 4 23.56 3.32 -0.15
C GLN A 4 23.98 4.54 0.67
N ARG A 5 23.37 4.77 1.85
CA ARG A 5 23.95 5.71 2.82
C ARG A 5 23.94 5.11 4.22
N LEU A 6 24.93 4.26 4.52
CA LEU A 6 25.34 4.01 5.91
C LEU A 6 25.97 5.32 6.42
N ARG A 7 25.12 6.24 6.89
CA ARG A 7 25.52 7.55 7.45
C ARG A 7 26.53 7.42 8.60
N SER A 8 26.60 6.26 9.25
CA SER A 8 27.45 6.02 10.43
C SER A 8 28.94 5.74 10.13
N VAL A 9 29.37 5.69 8.87
CA VAL A 9 30.80 5.42 8.54
C VAL A 9 31.56 6.69 8.12
N PHE A 10 30.88 7.74 7.63
CA PHE A 10 31.54 8.90 7.00
C PHE A 10 31.14 10.28 7.56
N GLY A 11 30.58 10.36 8.77
CA GLY A 11 30.53 11.64 9.51
C GLY A 11 29.53 12.71 9.03
N ILE A 12 28.52 12.35 8.23
CA ILE A 12 27.42 13.27 7.93
C ILE A 12 26.42 13.23 9.11
N PRO A 13 26.12 14.37 9.77
CA PRO A 13 25.18 14.40 10.88
C PRO A 13 23.77 14.00 10.42
N THR A 14 23.12 13.09 11.15
CA THR A 14 21.68 12.89 10.98
C THR A 14 20.93 14.17 11.39
N PRO A 15 19.92 14.62 10.63
CA PRO A 15 19.04 15.70 11.06
C PRO A 15 18.49 15.45 12.47
N PRO A 16 18.29 16.52 13.28
CA PRO A 16 17.80 16.36 14.65
C PRO A 16 16.38 15.79 14.67
N LEU A 17 16.04 15.09 15.76
CA LEU A 17 14.69 14.60 15.97
C LEU A 17 13.75 15.75 16.36
N GLU A 18 12.65 15.86 15.63
CA GLU A 18 11.53 16.74 15.96
C GLU A 18 10.43 16.04 16.77
N ALA A 19 9.44 16.80 17.26
CA ALA A 19 8.33 16.29 18.06
C ALA A 19 7.55 15.14 17.40
N ARG A 20 7.40 15.16 16.06
CA ARG A 20 6.72 14.11 15.28
C ARG A 20 7.45 12.76 15.28
N HIS A 21 8.74 12.76 15.64
CA HIS A 21 9.56 11.55 15.77
C HIS A 21 9.45 10.90 17.16
N GLN A 22 8.73 11.50 18.10
CA GLN A 22 8.36 10.83 19.34
C GLN A 22 7.04 10.05 19.13
N PRO A 23 6.77 8.96 19.85
CA PRO A 23 5.45 8.32 19.81
C PRO A 23 4.35 9.32 20.23
N SER A 24 3.22 9.34 19.51
CA SER A 24 2.05 10.12 19.92
C SER A 24 1.29 9.45 21.06
N GLY A 25 1.44 8.13 21.20
CA GLY A 25 0.67 7.31 22.13
C GLY A 25 -0.76 7.01 21.66
N LEU A 26 -1.13 7.40 20.44
CA LEU A 26 -2.51 7.32 19.95
C LEU A 26 -2.80 6.07 19.10
N ASN A 27 -1.88 5.68 18.21
CA ASN A 27 -2.15 4.66 17.18
C ASN A 27 -1.16 3.48 17.17
N THR A 28 -0.43 3.20 18.24
CA THR A 28 0.62 2.15 18.21
C THR A 28 0.09 0.71 18.29
N GLN A 29 -1.19 0.51 18.62
CA GLN A 29 -1.85 -0.78 18.78
C GLN A 29 -3.22 -0.80 18.13
N PHE A 30 -3.65 -1.96 17.62
CA PHE A 30 -5.01 -2.12 17.13
C PHE A 30 -5.98 -2.31 18.29
N ASN A 31 -6.96 -1.40 18.42
CA ASN A 31 -7.96 -1.42 19.49
C ASN A 31 -9.40 -1.36 18.95
N GLY A 32 -9.61 -1.94 17.76
CA GLY A 32 -10.88 -1.85 17.01
C GLY A 32 -11.71 -3.13 16.99
N ASP A 33 -11.24 -4.24 17.58
CA ASP A 33 -11.78 -5.60 17.35
C ASP A 33 -13.30 -5.75 17.53
N ARG A 34 -13.92 -4.94 18.40
CA ARG A 34 -15.35 -5.02 18.74
C ARG A 34 -16.21 -3.90 18.18
N LEU A 35 -15.61 -2.95 17.45
CA LEU A 35 -16.35 -1.81 16.92
C LEU A 35 -17.16 -2.22 15.69
N ALA A 36 -18.32 -1.60 15.47
CA ALA A 36 -18.89 -1.55 14.13
C ALA A 36 -17.95 -0.76 13.21
N PHE A 37 -17.99 -1.02 11.90
CA PHE A 37 -17.06 -0.35 10.99
C PHE A 37 -17.22 1.18 11.00
N ALA A 38 -18.45 1.69 11.09
CA ALA A 38 -18.74 3.12 11.23
C ALA A 38 -18.12 3.73 12.50
N ASP A 39 -18.17 3.03 13.64
CA ASP A 39 -17.55 3.48 14.90
C ASP A 39 -16.03 3.44 14.82
N TYR A 40 -15.47 2.44 14.14
CA TYR A 40 -14.05 2.40 13.83
C TYR A 40 -13.62 3.61 12.98
N VAL A 41 -14.41 3.99 11.97
CA VAL A 41 -14.16 5.19 11.17
C VAL A 41 -14.23 6.45 12.01
N ALA A 42 -15.30 6.66 12.76
CA ALA A 42 -15.48 7.84 13.62
C ALA A 42 -14.33 7.97 14.64
N ARG A 43 -13.99 6.89 15.34
CA ARG A 43 -12.90 6.88 16.33
C ARG A 43 -11.54 7.21 15.71
N ASN A 44 -11.23 6.70 14.52
CA ASN A 44 -9.97 7.03 13.85
C ASN A 44 -9.95 8.49 13.38
N ARG A 45 -11.07 9.03 12.91
CA ARG A 45 -11.16 10.46 12.56
C ARG A 45 -10.89 11.34 13.77
N ASP A 46 -11.47 11.03 14.92
CA ASP A 46 -11.23 11.75 16.18
C ASP A 46 -9.76 11.65 16.64
N MET A 47 -9.17 10.47 16.52
CA MET A 47 -7.75 10.23 16.82
C MET A 47 -6.84 11.08 15.93
N LEU A 48 -7.10 11.11 14.63
CA LEU A 48 -6.33 11.91 13.67
C LEU A 48 -6.48 13.41 13.95
N ALA A 49 -7.70 13.85 14.29
CA ALA A 49 -7.95 15.24 14.66
C ALA A 49 -7.13 15.64 15.91
N LYS A 50 -7.08 14.77 16.92
CA LYS A 50 -6.25 14.96 18.13
C LYS A 50 -4.76 15.01 17.82
N ALA A 51 -4.26 14.09 16.99
CA ALA A 51 -2.86 14.04 16.59
C ALA A 51 -2.40 15.29 15.81
N ARG A 52 -3.35 16.00 15.19
CA ARG A 52 -3.10 17.16 14.31
C ARG A 52 -3.72 18.46 14.83
N ALA A 53 -4.13 18.50 16.10
CA ALA A 53 -4.91 19.60 16.69
C ALA A 53 -4.22 20.99 16.66
N LYS A 54 -2.91 21.04 16.41
CA LYS A 54 -2.15 22.30 16.29
C LYS A 54 -2.24 22.95 14.92
N LEU A 55 -2.88 22.30 13.93
CA LEU A 55 -3.03 22.82 12.57
C LEU A 55 -4.30 23.65 12.41
N GLY A 56 -4.33 24.52 11.39
CA GLY A 56 -5.53 25.27 11.04
C GLY A 56 -6.68 24.36 10.57
N ALA A 57 -7.93 24.84 10.69
CA ALA A 57 -9.12 24.01 10.46
C ALA A 57 -9.19 23.40 9.04
N ALA A 58 -8.77 24.14 8.01
CA ALA A 58 -8.75 23.66 6.63
C ALA A 58 -7.74 22.52 6.44
N ASP A 59 -6.52 22.70 6.93
CA ASP A 59 -5.46 21.68 6.87
C ASP A 59 -5.85 20.45 7.67
N LEU A 60 -6.43 20.65 8.86
CA LEU A 60 -6.92 19.57 9.70
C LEU A 60 -7.95 18.72 8.96
N LYS A 61 -8.94 19.35 8.31
CA LYS A 61 -9.95 18.63 7.53
C LYS A 61 -9.31 17.85 6.37
N LYS A 62 -8.43 18.48 5.59
CA LYS A 62 -7.71 17.82 4.47
C LYS A 62 -6.95 16.58 4.95
N ILE A 63 -6.20 16.71 6.05
CA ILE A 63 -5.38 15.63 6.61
C ILE A 63 -6.24 14.51 7.18
N VAL A 64 -7.27 14.84 7.98
CA VAL A 64 -8.17 13.84 8.56
C VAL A 64 -8.91 13.09 7.47
N ASP A 65 -9.45 13.78 6.47
CA ASP A 65 -10.15 13.13 5.36
C ASP A 65 -9.23 12.16 4.64
N GLY A 66 -8.00 12.58 4.30
CA GLY A 66 -7.05 11.74 3.59
C GLY A 66 -6.53 10.54 4.35
N ASN A 67 -6.30 10.69 5.67
CA ASN A 67 -5.68 9.63 6.46
C ASN A 67 -6.69 8.72 7.17
N ALA A 68 -7.97 9.09 7.25
CA ALA A 68 -8.97 8.28 7.93
C ALA A 68 -9.32 7.01 7.14
N PRO A 69 -9.62 5.89 7.83
CA PRO A 69 -10.31 4.79 7.19
C PRO A 69 -11.69 5.27 6.70
N PHE A 70 -12.23 4.59 5.71
CA PHE A 70 -13.51 4.94 5.09
C PHE A 70 -14.16 3.73 4.47
N ASP A 71 -15.41 3.88 4.04
CA ASP A 71 -16.17 2.82 3.41
C ASP A 71 -17.10 3.39 2.33
N LEU A 72 -17.36 2.60 1.28
CA LEU A 72 -18.21 2.97 0.16
C LEU A 72 -19.22 1.85 -0.12
N LYS A 73 -20.44 2.24 -0.50
CA LYS A 73 -21.48 1.32 -0.95
C LYS A 73 -21.47 1.26 -2.48
N PRO A 74 -21.84 0.13 -3.10
CA PRO A 74 -21.94 0.04 -4.55
C PRO A 74 -22.87 1.12 -5.13
N ASP A 75 -22.49 1.72 -6.27
CA ASP A 75 -23.36 2.69 -6.95
C ASP A 75 -24.63 2.02 -7.52
N ASN A 76 -24.45 0.82 -8.06
CA ASN A 76 -25.51 -0.05 -8.55
C ASN A 76 -25.46 -1.37 -7.78
N PRO A 77 -26.12 -1.47 -6.61
CA PRO A 77 -26.15 -2.73 -5.89
C PRO A 77 -26.80 -3.78 -6.78
N SER A 78 -26.07 -4.86 -7.08
CA SER A 78 -26.69 -6.03 -7.71
C SER A 78 -27.84 -6.49 -6.80
N PRO A 79 -28.99 -6.92 -7.34
CA PRO A 79 -30.02 -7.52 -6.51
C PRO A 79 -29.41 -8.68 -5.72
N PRO A 80 -29.85 -8.90 -4.46
CA PRO A 80 -29.38 -10.03 -3.68
C PRO A 80 -29.56 -11.32 -4.50
N PRO A 81 -28.62 -12.28 -4.38
CA PRO A 81 -28.65 -13.48 -5.21
C PRO A 81 -29.97 -14.24 -5.00
N VAL A 82 -30.81 -14.30 -6.04
CA VAL A 82 -32.03 -15.12 -6.04
C VAL A 82 -31.61 -16.58 -6.14
N ARG A 83 -31.48 -17.28 -5.01
CA ARG A 83 -31.32 -18.74 -5.01
C ARG A 83 -32.70 -19.38 -5.09
N GLY A 84 -32.93 -20.16 -6.14
CA GLY A 84 -34.21 -20.80 -6.43
C GLY A 84 -34.73 -21.60 -5.24
N ARG A 85 -36.06 -21.54 -5.04
CA ARG A 85 -36.77 -22.35 -4.04
C ARG A 85 -36.26 -23.79 -4.09
N ALA A 86 -35.61 -24.22 -3.02
CA ALA A 86 -35.44 -25.64 -2.77
C ALA A 86 -36.84 -26.28 -2.81
N GLY A 87 -36.97 -27.36 -3.56
CA GLY A 87 -38.16 -28.19 -3.55
C GLY A 87 -38.54 -28.56 -2.12
N GLU A 88 -39.83 -28.65 -1.88
CA GLU A 88 -40.44 -28.96 -0.60
C GLU A 88 -39.79 -30.21 0.04
N GLY A 89 -39.30 -30.04 1.28
CA GLY A 89 -38.96 -31.14 2.17
C GLY A 89 -37.46 -31.36 2.40
N VAL A 90 -36.87 -30.59 3.32
CA VAL A 90 -36.09 -31.04 4.49
C VAL A 90 -35.93 -29.82 5.42
N GLU A 91 -36.60 -29.83 6.57
CA GLU A 91 -36.34 -28.93 7.69
C GLU A 91 -35.03 -29.36 8.37
N THR A 92 -33.95 -28.57 8.22
CA THR A 92 -32.96 -28.23 9.26
C THR A 92 -31.81 -27.43 8.66
N SER A 93 -31.90 -26.10 8.67
CA SER A 93 -30.74 -25.21 8.87
C SER A 93 -31.26 -23.81 9.20
N LEU A 94 -30.60 -23.16 10.16
CA LEU A 94 -30.83 -21.75 10.51
C LEU A 94 -30.91 -20.90 9.23
N PRO A 95 -31.79 -19.88 9.14
CA PRO A 95 -31.81 -19.03 7.97
C PRO A 95 -30.43 -18.39 7.82
N CYS A 96 -29.70 -18.77 6.76
CA CYS A 96 -28.55 -18.00 6.31
C CYS A 96 -29.08 -16.60 6.02
N GLN A 97 -28.79 -15.67 6.92
CA GLN A 97 -29.22 -14.28 6.80
C GLN A 97 -28.74 -13.78 5.44
N GLU A 98 -29.67 -13.34 4.58
CA GLU A 98 -29.31 -12.76 3.29
C GLU A 98 -28.42 -11.55 3.52
N LYS A 99 -27.20 -11.59 2.97
CA LYS A 99 -26.27 -10.48 3.07
C LYS A 99 -26.63 -9.42 2.04
N PRO A 100 -26.47 -8.12 2.37
CA PRO A 100 -26.86 -7.03 1.48
C PRO A 100 -26.00 -6.92 0.21
N TYR A 101 -24.80 -7.51 0.18
CA TYR A 101 -23.86 -7.37 -0.94
C TYR A 101 -23.36 -8.73 -1.42
N ARG A 102 -23.30 -8.91 -2.75
CA ARG A 102 -22.68 -10.11 -3.34
C ARG A 102 -21.16 -10.11 -3.15
N ARG A 103 -20.50 -9.00 -3.49
CA ARG A 103 -19.03 -8.87 -3.44
C ARG A 103 -18.62 -7.71 -2.52
N GLY A 104 -17.62 -7.95 -1.70
CA GLY A 104 -16.98 -6.93 -0.89
C GLY A 104 -15.46 -6.95 -1.08
N VAL A 105 -14.81 -5.79 -1.09
CA VAL A 105 -13.35 -5.68 -1.10
C VAL A 105 -12.82 -4.87 0.09
N LEU A 106 -11.83 -5.43 0.80
CA LEU A 106 -11.08 -4.74 1.84
C LEU A 106 -9.81 -4.13 1.24
N LEU A 107 -9.61 -2.82 1.42
CA LEU A 107 -8.45 -2.08 0.96
C LEU A 107 -7.46 -1.85 2.11
N THR A 108 -6.22 -2.28 1.90
CA THR A 108 -5.11 -2.09 2.87
C THR A 108 -3.98 -1.28 2.24
N HIS A 109 -3.64 -0.14 2.84
CA HIS A 109 -2.58 0.74 2.36
C HIS A 109 -1.17 0.22 2.66
N GLY A 110 -0.17 0.85 2.05
CA GLY A 110 1.25 0.54 2.22
C GLY A 110 1.89 1.12 3.48
N LEU A 111 3.12 0.68 3.77
CA LEU A 111 3.88 1.09 4.94
C LEU A 111 4.19 2.58 4.85
N THR A 112 4.15 3.28 5.98
CA THR A 112 4.27 4.74 6.11
C THR A 112 3.17 5.55 5.41
N GLY A 113 2.32 4.93 4.60
CA GLY A 113 1.21 5.58 3.91
C GLY A 113 -0.06 5.64 4.76
N SER A 114 -1.17 5.87 4.08
CA SER A 114 -2.50 6.00 4.68
C SER A 114 -3.57 5.53 3.69
N PRO A 115 -4.85 5.42 4.13
CA PRO A 115 -5.99 5.13 3.26
C PRO A 115 -6.11 6.04 2.03
N TYR A 116 -5.47 7.22 2.01
CA TYR A 116 -5.43 8.09 0.84
C TYR A 116 -5.06 7.34 -0.45
N PHE A 117 -4.02 6.51 -0.38
CA PHE A 117 -3.51 5.73 -1.53
C PHE A 117 -4.51 4.70 -2.08
N MET A 118 -5.58 4.43 -1.35
CA MET A 118 -6.58 3.44 -1.73
C MET A 118 -7.84 4.06 -2.34
N ARG A 119 -7.98 5.39 -2.34
CA ARG A 119 -9.23 6.09 -2.70
C ARG A 119 -9.67 5.88 -4.14
N HIS A 120 -8.73 5.95 -5.09
CA HIS A 120 -9.04 5.76 -6.51
C HIS A 120 -9.36 4.30 -6.84
N LEU A 121 -8.68 3.36 -6.18
CA LEU A 121 -9.07 1.95 -6.23
C LEU A 121 -10.45 1.73 -5.61
N ALA A 122 -10.76 2.41 -4.51
CA ALA A 122 -12.06 2.32 -3.84
C ALA A 122 -13.21 2.79 -4.75
N ALA A 123 -13.05 3.93 -5.42
CA ALA A 123 -13.99 4.42 -6.40
C ALA A 123 -14.20 3.41 -7.54
N PHE A 124 -13.10 2.87 -8.09
CA PHE A 124 -13.18 1.83 -9.11
C PHE A 124 -13.98 0.60 -8.63
N PHE A 125 -13.73 0.10 -7.42
CA PHE A 125 -14.47 -1.05 -6.90
C PHE A 125 -15.94 -0.75 -6.60
N GLN A 126 -16.24 0.46 -6.10
CA GLN A 126 -17.61 0.95 -5.89
C GLN A 126 -18.40 0.96 -7.20
N GLU A 127 -17.82 1.53 -8.27
CA GLU A 127 -18.39 1.59 -9.61
C GLU A 127 -18.64 0.17 -10.19
N ASN A 128 -17.85 -0.82 -9.75
CA ASN A 128 -17.92 -2.21 -10.19
C ASN A 128 -18.71 -3.13 -9.25
N GLY A 129 -19.57 -2.55 -8.40
CA GLY A 129 -20.56 -3.29 -7.64
C GLY A 129 -20.07 -3.86 -6.31
N PHE A 130 -18.88 -3.46 -5.83
CA PHE A 130 -18.33 -3.96 -4.57
C PHE A 130 -18.74 -3.09 -3.39
N ARG A 131 -19.01 -3.74 -2.27
CA ARG A 131 -18.95 -3.11 -0.95
C ARG A 131 -17.48 -2.86 -0.60
N VAL A 132 -17.09 -1.61 -0.34
CA VAL A 132 -15.68 -1.27 -0.12
C VAL A 132 -15.43 -0.81 1.31
N MET A 133 -14.44 -1.40 1.97
CA MET A 133 -13.94 -0.92 3.26
C MET A 133 -12.43 -0.65 3.15
N ALA A 134 -11.95 0.49 3.64
CA ALA A 134 -10.52 0.82 3.71
C ALA A 134 -10.10 1.02 5.16
N VAL A 135 -9.05 0.33 5.60
CA VAL A 135 -8.58 0.37 6.99
C VAL A 135 -7.34 1.25 7.15
N LEU A 136 -7.18 1.85 8.33
CA LEU A 136 -5.97 2.54 8.76
C LEU A 136 -5.16 1.60 9.67
N LEU A 137 -3.93 1.30 9.27
CA LEU A 137 -3.04 0.43 10.03
C LEU A 137 -2.47 1.16 11.25
N PRO A 138 -2.32 0.48 12.41
CA PRO A 138 -1.59 1.00 13.56
C PRO A 138 -0.21 1.56 13.18
N GLY A 139 0.14 2.69 13.76
CA GLY A 139 1.37 3.44 13.52
C GLY A 139 1.26 4.48 12.41
N HIS A 140 0.16 4.49 11.65
CA HIS A 140 -0.01 5.32 10.45
C HIS A 140 -1.03 6.46 10.66
N GLY A 141 -1.01 7.45 9.77
CA GLY A 141 -1.93 8.60 9.76
C GLY A 141 -1.70 9.66 10.86
N THR A 142 -1.11 9.29 12.00
CA THR A 142 -0.79 10.17 13.14
C THR A 142 0.58 10.83 12.97
N GLN A 143 1.67 10.20 13.39
CA GLN A 143 3.02 10.69 13.19
C GLN A 143 4.06 9.55 13.08
N PRO A 144 5.22 9.80 12.44
CA PRO A 144 6.25 8.78 12.19
C PRO A 144 6.69 8.03 13.46
N GLY A 145 6.74 8.72 14.60
CA GLY A 145 7.15 8.12 15.87
C GLY A 145 6.27 6.97 16.35
N ASP A 146 5.03 6.84 15.86
CA ASP A 146 4.17 5.70 16.22
C ASP A 146 4.59 4.38 15.56
N LEU A 147 5.49 4.42 14.58
CA LEU A 147 6.09 3.22 13.98
C LEU A 147 7.27 2.66 14.78
N LEU A 148 7.73 3.37 15.83
CA LEU A 148 8.91 2.96 16.61
C LEU A 148 8.72 1.63 17.35
N ASP A 149 7.50 1.33 17.79
CA ASP A 149 7.21 0.18 18.66
C ASP A 149 6.04 -0.70 18.17
N VAL A 150 5.42 -0.36 17.04
CA VAL A 150 4.36 -1.18 16.44
C VAL A 150 4.88 -2.57 16.05
N ARG A 151 4.00 -3.57 16.06
CA ARG A 151 4.30 -4.93 15.59
C ARG A 151 3.45 -5.26 14.37
N TRP A 152 3.99 -6.02 13.41
CA TRP A 152 3.24 -6.36 12.20
C TRP A 152 1.96 -7.16 12.50
N GLN A 153 1.92 -7.87 13.63
CA GLN A 153 0.72 -8.59 14.08
C GLN A 153 -0.44 -7.62 14.37
N GLU A 154 -0.17 -6.40 14.81
CA GLU A 154 -1.22 -5.38 14.98
C GLU A 154 -1.82 -5.00 13.61
N TRP A 155 -0.99 -4.89 12.56
CA TRP A 155 -1.46 -4.69 11.19
C TRP A 155 -2.28 -5.88 10.68
N SER A 156 -1.82 -7.11 10.96
CA SER A 156 -2.55 -8.33 10.61
C SER A 156 -3.90 -8.43 11.32
N ARG A 157 -4.01 -7.96 12.57
CA ARG A 157 -5.30 -7.90 13.29
C ARG A 157 -6.26 -6.90 12.65
N THR A 158 -5.77 -5.73 12.23
CA THR A 158 -6.59 -4.75 11.52
C THR A 158 -7.18 -5.31 10.21
N VAL A 159 -6.38 -6.06 9.45
CA VAL A 159 -6.83 -6.73 8.21
C VAL A 159 -7.86 -7.81 8.53
N ALA A 160 -7.62 -8.64 9.55
CA ALA A 160 -8.58 -9.66 9.97
C ALA A 160 -9.91 -9.06 10.46
N TYR A 161 -9.85 -7.95 11.20
CA TYR A 161 -11.03 -7.19 11.59
C TYR A 161 -11.80 -6.67 10.37
N GLY A 162 -11.12 -6.00 9.44
CA GLY A 162 -11.76 -5.45 8.24
C GLY A 162 -12.40 -6.54 7.37
N ALA A 163 -11.70 -7.66 7.17
CA ALA A 163 -12.21 -8.80 6.42
C ALA A 163 -13.41 -9.45 7.13
N GLY A 164 -13.35 -9.55 8.47
CA GLY A 164 -14.46 -10.01 9.30
C GLY A 164 -15.70 -9.13 9.16
N LYS A 165 -15.55 -7.79 9.24
CA LYS A 165 -16.65 -6.84 9.04
C LYS A 165 -17.24 -6.89 7.65
N LEU A 166 -16.39 -7.02 6.64
CA LEU A 166 -16.87 -7.15 5.29
C LEU A 166 -17.61 -8.47 5.07
N ALA A 167 -17.16 -9.57 5.70
CA ALA A 167 -17.83 -10.86 5.67
C ALA A 167 -19.18 -10.87 6.41
N GLU A 168 -19.48 -9.91 7.29
CA GLU A 168 -20.82 -9.73 7.87
C GLU A 168 -21.81 -9.19 6.81
N GLU A 169 -21.31 -8.40 5.85
CA GLU A 169 -22.14 -7.67 4.87
C GLU A 169 -22.09 -8.25 3.44
N ALA A 170 -21.06 -9.05 3.10
CA ALA A 170 -20.82 -9.56 1.76
C ALA A 170 -20.70 -11.10 1.67
N ASP A 171 -21.24 -11.70 0.60
CA ASP A 171 -21.13 -13.14 0.34
C ASP A 171 -19.70 -13.55 -0.05
N GLU A 172 -19.07 -12.79 -0.93
CA GLU A 172 -17.71 -13.00 -1.42
C GLU A 172 -16.79 -11.88 -0.93
N VAL A 173 -15.71 -12.25 -0.23
CA VAL A 173 -14.72 -11.30 0.28
C VAL A 173 -13.47 -11.31 -0.59
N TYR A 174 -13.07 -10.13 -1.06
CA TYR A 174 -11.83 -9.90 -1.78
C TYR A 174 -10.92 -9.00 -0.94
N LEU A 175 -9.61 -9.16 -1.09
CA LEU A 175 -8.64 -8.29 -0.43
C LEU A 175 -7.81 -7.57 -1.49
N ALA A 176 -7.69 -6.26 -1.35
CA ALA A 176 -6.83 -5.45 -2.19
C ALA A 176 -5.79 -4.73 -1.33
N GLY A 177 -4.52 -4.82 -1.71
CA GLY A 177 -3.43 -4.34 -0.87
C GLY A 177 -2.32 -3.67 -1.66
N TYR A 178 -1.89 -2.50 -1.20
CA TYR A 178 -0.73 -1.79 -1.73
C TYR A 178 0.52 -2.05 -0.87
N SER A 179 1.64 -2.42 -1.47
CA SER A 179 2.91 -2.64 -0.76
C SER A 179 2.78 -3.67 0.37
N ILE A 180 3.06 -3.32 1.64
CA ILE A 180 2.83 -4.21 2.79
C ILE A 180 1.36 -4.61 2.92
N GLY A 181 0.43 -3.79 2.45
CA GLY A 181 -0.98 -4.12 2.41
C GLY A 181 -1.23 -5.34 1.53
N GLY A 182 -0.50 -5.48 0.42
CA GLY A 182 -0.54 -6.66 -0.43
C GLY A 182 -0.01 -7.90 0.28
N THR A 183 1.10 -7.77 1.01
CA THR A 183 1.67 -8.84 1.85
C THR A 183 0.70 -9.28 2.95
N LEU A 184 0.03 -8.33 3.60
CA LEU A 184 -0.98 -8.60 4.62
C LEU A 184 -2.22 -9.28 4.04
N SER A 185 -2.67 -8.87 2.85
CA SER A 185 -3.78 -9.51 2.13
C SER A 185 -3.46 -10.98 1.81
N ALA A 186 -2.28 -11.25 1.23
CA ALA A 186 -1.82 -12.61 0.97
C ALA A 186 -1.71 -13.43 2.26
N TRP A 187 -1.09 -12.86 3.31
CA TRP A 187 -0.96 -13.50 4.62
C TRP A 187 -2.31 -13.89 5.24
N HIS A 188 -3.30 -13.00 5.14
CA HIS A 188 -4.64 -13.24 5.66
C HIS A 188 -5.39 -14.30 4.85
N SER A 189 -5.29 -14.27 3.52
CA SER A 189 -5.98 -15.23 2.64
C SER A 189 -5.56 -16.69 2.86
N LEU A 190 -4.33 -16.95 3.31
CA LEU A 190 -3.88 -18.28 3.70
C LEU A 190 -4.61 -18.84 4.94
N ARG A 191 -5.32 -17.98 5.69
CA ARG A 191 -5.93 -18.30 7.00
C ARG A 191 -7.44 -18.12 7.01
N ASP A 192 -8.01 -17.61 5.93
CA ASP A 192 -9.43 -17.29 5.85
C ASP A 192 -10.00 -17.79 4.52
N SER A 193 -10.68 -18.93 4.58
CA SER A 193 -11.31 -19.56 3.42
C SER A 193 -12.48 -18.75 2.83
N ARG A 194 -12.91 -17.67 3.49
CA ARG A 194 -13.92 -16.75 2.96
C ARG A 194 -13.36 -15.85 1.87
N VAL A 195 -12.03 -15.70 1.79
CA VAL A 195 -11.37 -14.86 0.79
C VAL A 195 -11.42 -15.54 -0.58
N ARG A 196 -12.05 -14.88 -1.55
CA ARG A 196 -12.33 -15.41 -2.89
C ARG A 196 -11.36 -14.93 -3.96
N GLY A 197 -10.55 -13.91 -3.68
CA GLY A 197 -9.54 -13.41 -4.61
C GLY A 197 -8.74 -12.24 -4.06
N LEU A 198 -7.63 -11.92 -4.73
CA LEU A 198 -6.68 -10.89 -4.33
C LEU A 198 -6.42 -9.87 -5.44
N PHE A 199 -6.26 -8.61 -5.04
CA PHE A 199 -5.73 -7.53 -5.88
C PHE A 199 -4.48 -6.93 -5.23
N LEU A 200 -3.31 -7.19 -5.79
CA LEU A 200 -2.03 -6.86 -5.18
C LEU A 200 -1.31 -5.79 -5.99
N PHE A 201 -1.04 -4.64 -5.36
CA PHE A 201 -0.37 -3.50 -6.01
C PHE A 201 1.02 -3.31 -5.40
N SER A 202 2.06 -3.53 -6.21
CA SER A 202 3.47 -3.58 -5.80
C SER A 202 3.70 -4.32 -4.47
N PRO A 203 3.20 -5.57 -4.33
CA PRO A 203 3.23 -6.26 -3.04
C PRO A 203 4.67 -6.45 -2.56
N ALA A 204 4.90 -6.19 -1.27
CA ALA A 204 6.20 -6.46 -0.66
C ALA A 204 6.32 -7.96 -0.33
N ILE A 205 6.50 -8.82 -1.33
CA ILE A 205 6.62 -10.28 -1.12
C ILE A 205 7.94 -10.64 -0.45
N ARG A 206 9.03 -10.01 -0.88
CA ARG A 206 10.37 -10.17 -0.32
C ARG A 206 11.06 -8.82 -0.20
N ILE A 207 11.73 -8.62 0.93
CA ILE A 207 12.63 -7.48 1.14
C ILE A 207 14.03 -8.00 1.49
N THR A 208 15.06 -7.17 1.32
CA THR A 208 16.46 -7.61 1.43
C THR A 208 16.79 -8.18 2.83
N PRO A 209 17.67 -9.21 2.93
CA PRO A 209 18.07 -9.78 4.22
C PRO A 209 18.72 -8.81 5.19
N ARG A 210 19.29 -7.69 4.70
CA ARG A 210 19.91 -6.68 5.56
C ARG A 210 18.88 -5.96 6.45
N ALA A 211 17.59 -5.97 6.09
CA ALA A 211 16.51 -5.49 6.95
C ALA A 211 16.37 -6.32 8.25
N ALA A 212 16.86 -7.57 8.28
CA ALA A 212 16.87 -8.42 9.46
C ALA A 212 17.68 -7.84 10.63
N PHE A 213 18.75 -7.11 10.32
CA PHE A 213 19.63 -6.48 11.32
C PHE A 213 19.13 -5.11 11.77
N ALA A 214 18.00 -4.63 11.23
CA ALA A 214 17.46 -3.31 11.55
C ALA A 214 17.19 -3.14 13.05
N ASN A 215 16.93 -4.20 13.82
CA ASN A 215 16.67 -4.17 15.26
C ASN A 215 17.92 -4.27 16.16
N LEU A 216 19.14 -4.45 15.62
CA LEU A 216 20.35 -4.56 16.45
C LEU A 216 20.64 -3.27 17.26
N HIS A 217 20.10 -2.13 16.82
CA HIS A 217 20.15 -0.86 17.52
C HIS A 217 19.48 -0.90 18.92
N LYS A 218 18.52 -1.80 19.17
CA LYS A 218 17.74 -1.82 20.43
C LYS A 218 18.61 -1.97 21.68
N LEU A 219 19.78 -2.63 21.56
CA LEU A 219 20.74 -2.81 22.67
C LEU A 219 21.38 -1.50 23.16
N PHE A 220 21.52 -0.50 22.28
CA PHE A 220 22.22 0.77 22.58
C PHE A 220 21.37 2.02 22.31
N SER A 221 20.18 1.87 21.72
CA SER A 221 19.32 2.99 21.29
C SER A 221 18.75 3.85 22.42
N TRP A 222 18.80 3.38 23.67
CA TRP A 222 18.43 4.19 24.83
C TRP A 222 19.43 5.33 25.10
N LEU A 223 20.69 5.17 24.68
CA LEU A 223 21.73 6.22 24.75
C LEU A 223 21.68 7.17 23.55
N ILE A 224 21.16 6.72 22.40
CA ILE A 224 21.17 7.47 21.14
C ILE A 224 19.79 7.31 20.45
N PRO A 225 18.80 8.16 20.75
CA PRO A 225 17.44 8.04 20.20
C PRO A 225 17.38 8.10 18.67
N SER A 226 18.28 8.83 18.01
CA SER A 226 18.38 8.88 16.53
C SER A 226 18.75 7.53 15.92
N ALA A 227 19.37 6.62 16.68
CA ALA A 227 19.68 5.27 16.24
C ALA A 227 18.45 4.43 15.93
N LYS A 228 17.24 4.85 16.35
CA LYS A 228 15.96 4.20 16.01
C LYS A 228 15.49 4.48 14.58
N TRP A 229 16.14 5.39 13.86
CA TRP A 229 15.74 5.83 12.52
C TRP A 229 16.72 5.33 11.46
N VAL A 230 16.18 4.85 10.33
CA VAL A 230 16.95 4.59 9.11
C VAL A 230 17.25 5.93 8.47
N GLU A 231 16.20 6.73 8.30
CA GLU A 231 16.21 8.05 7.69
C GLU A 231 15.30 8.98 8.50
N ILE A 232 15.77 10.21 8.68
CA ILE A 232 15.01 11.33 9.22
C ILE A 232 14.88 12.31 8.06
N MET A 233 13.64 12.65 7.72
CA MET A 233 13.26 13.46 6.57
C MET A 233 12.37 14.63 7.02
N PRO A 234 12.11 15.62 6.16
CA PRO A 234 11.27 16.77 6.51
C PRO A 234 9.82 16.44 6.88
N ASP A 235 9.29 15.28 6.45
CA ASP A 235 7.91 14.84 6.65
C ASP A 235 6.88 15.88 6.16
N ARG A 236 7.13 16.43 4.97
CA ARG A 236 6.26 17.42 4.32
C ARG A 236 4.98 16.80 3.77
N ASP A 237 5.08 15.56 3.29
CA ASP A 237 3.91 14.80 2.87
C ASP A 237 2.92 14.58 4.03
N ILE A 238 1.65 14.85 3.77
CA ILE A 238 0.57 14.78 4.75
C ILE A 238 -0.16 13.43 4.75
N TYR A 239 0.03 12.60 3.72
CA TYR A 239 -0.62 11.28 3.60
C TYR A 239 0.36 10.11 3.71
N LYS A 240 1.66 10.41 3.77
CA LYS A 240 2.73 9.44 3.93
C LYS A 240 3.85 10.02 4.79
N TYR A 241 4.46 9.21 5.65
CA TYR A 241 5.71 9.61 6.30
C TYR A 241 6.88 9.47 5.33
N GLU A 242 7.75 10.46 5.34
CA GLU A 242 9.03 10.46 4.65
C GLU A 242 10.11 9.88 5.55
N SER A 243 10.04 10.16 6.86
CA SER A 243 10.93 9.58 7.86
C SER A 243 10.64 8.09 8.05
N PHE A 244 11.70 7.30 8.20
CA PHE A 244 11.61 5.84 8.21
C PHE A 244 12.21 5.22 9.48
N ALA A 245 11.32 4.74 10.35
CA ALA A 245 11.70 4.04 11.57
C ALA A 245 12.35 2.67 11.26
N ARG A 246 13.44 2.32 11.96
CA ARG A 246 14.08 1.00 11.83
C ARG A 246 13.15 -0.14 12.20
N ASN A 247 12.29 0.07 13.21
CA ASN A 247 11.32 -0.94 13.61
C ASN A 247 10.34 -1.24 12.46
N ALA A 248 9.90 -0.23 11.69
CA ALA A 248 9.05 -0.44 10.51
C ALA A 248 9.71 -1.40 9.50
N ALA A 249 10.99 -1.19 9.18
CA ALA A 249 11.76 -2.11 8.32
C ALA A 249 11.82 -3.54 8.89
N ALA A 250 12.08 -3.66 10.19
CA ALA A 250 12.19 -4.96 10.85
C ALA A 250 10.85 -5.72 10.92
N GLN A 251 9.74 -5.01 11.16
CA GLN A 251 8.40 -5.59 11.17
C GLN A 251 7.98 -6.05 9.77
N THR A 252 8.28 -5.27 8.73
CA THR A 252 8.07 -5.69 7.34
C THR A 252 8.88 -6.94 7.02
N TYR A 253 10.17 -6.98 7.39
CA TYR A 253 11.00 -8.17 7.19
C TYR A 253 10.41 -9.41 7.89
N ALA A 254 9.95 -9.24 9.13
CA ALA A 254 9.33 -10.32 9.88
C ALA A 254 8.05 -10.82 9.20
N LEU A 255 7.18 -9.93 8.73
CA LEU A 255 5.97 -10.27 7.99
C LEU A 255 6.30 -11.03 6.70
N THR A 256 7.19 -10.48 5.84
CA THR A 256 7.53 -11.13 4.56
C THR A 256 8.14 -12.50 4.78
N ARG A 257 9.01 -12.66 5.78
CA ARG A 257 9.61 -13.96 6.11
C ARG A 257 8.57 -14.98 6.55
N ASN A 258 7.60 -14.56 7.37
CA ASN A 258 6.50 -15.43 7.79
C ASN A 258 5.61 -15.81 6.60
N LEU A 259 5.26 -14.86 5.74
CA LEU A 259 4.50 -15.13 4.51
C LEU A 259 5.23 -16.14 3.62
N SER A 260 6.52 -15.90 3.30
CA SER A 260 7.31 -16.84 2.49
C SER A 260 7.40 -18.23 3.12
N ALA A 261 7.44 -18.34 4.45
CA ALA A 261 7.42 -19.63 5.12
C ALA A 261 6.08 -20.36 4.97
N GLN A 262 4.96 -19.64 4.99
CA GLN A 262 3.64 -20.22 4.80
C GLN A 262 3.38 -20.60 3.33
N LEU A 263 3.82 -19.78 2.38
CA LEU A 263 3.69 -20.08 0.95
C LEU A 263 4.49 -21.33 0.51
N ARG A 264 5.48 -21.77 1.30
CA ARG A 264 6.14 -23.07 1.10
C ARG A 264 5.32 -24.27 1.57
N LEU A 265 4.31 -24.06 2.40
CA LEU A 265 3.48 -25.10 3.00
C LEU A 265 2.11 -25.19 2.32
N GLN A 266 1.61 -24.06 1.81
CA GLN A 266 0.29 -23.96 1.22
C GLN A 266 0.32 -22.99 0.04
N GLU A 267 -0.27 -23.40 -1.08
CA GLU A 267 -0.47 -22.55 -2.24
C GLU A 267 -1.73 -21.68 -2.10
N LEU A 268 -1.74 -20.53 -2.78
CA LEU A 268 -2.92 -19.68 -2.90
C LEU A 268 -3.74 -20.12 -4.10
N ASP A 269 -4.75 -20.94 -3.86
CA ASP A 269 -5.68 -21.42 -4.90
C ASP A 269 -6.90 -20.51 -5.03
N MET A 270 -6.65 -19.26 -5.41
CA MET A 270 -7.69 -18.28 -5.74
C MET A 270 -7.23 -17.36 -6.88
N PRO A 271 -8.14 -16.68 -7.58
CA PRO A 271 -7.80 -15.62 -8.51
C PRO A 271 -6.92 -14.53 -7.87
N ILE A 272 -5.78 -14.22 -8.51
CA ILE A 272 -4.88 -13.13 -8.10
C ILE A 272 -4.66 -12.18 -9.27
N PHE A 273 -4.96 -10.90 -9.05
CA PHE A 273 -4.58 -9.81 -9.95
C PHE A 273 -3.42 -9.03 -9.32
N THR A 274 -2.28 -8.96 -9.99
CA THR A 274 -1.09 -8.27 -9.47
C THR A 274 -0.65 -7.15 -10.41
N VAL A 275 -0.21 -6.03 -9.83
CA VAL A 275 0.38 -4.89 -10.56
C VAL A 275 1.75 -4.59 -9.97
N ALA A 276 2.79 -4.45 -10.77
CA ALA A 276 4.12 -4.10 -10.29
C ALA A 276 4.89 -3.24 -11.30
N SER A 277 5.99 -2.63 -10.85
CA SER A 277 6.99 -1.99 -11.71
C SER A 277 8.28 -2.82 -11.71
N ALA A 278 8.86 -3.07 -12.87
CA ALA A 278 10.15 -3.74 -13.00
C ALA A 278 11.30 -2.88 -12.45
N ASP A 279 11.15 -1.56 -12.51
CA ASP A 279 12.15 -0.58 -12.06
C ASP A 279 12.08 -0.29 -10.54
N ASP A 280 11.10 -0.87 -9.83
CA ASP A 280 10.84 -0.62 -8.40
C ASP A 280 12.11 -0.73 -7.54
N ALA A 281 12.50 0.40 -6.94
CA ALA A 281 13.71 0.47 -6.13
C ALA A 281 13.47 0.16 -4.64
N THR A 282 12.22 -0.07 -4.24
CA THR A 282 11.73 -0.24 -2.85
C THR A 282 11.51 -1.71 -2.50
N VAL A 283 10.82 -2.45 -3.37
CA VAL A 283 10.56 -3.88 -3.19
C VAL A 283 11.21 -4.69 -4.31
N ASP A 284 11.38 -6.00 -4.09
CA ASP A 284 11.97 -6.89 -5.07
C ASP A 284 10.89 -7.38 -6.06
N SER A 285 10.82 -6.75 -7.23
CA SER A 285 9.85 -7.12 -8.27
C SER A 285 10.09 -8.51 -8.86
N SER A 286 11.32 -9.03 -8.82
CA SER A 286 11.58 -10.42 -9.21
C SER A 286 10.88 -11.40 -8.27
N ALA A 287 10.81 -11.10 -6.98
CA ALA A 287 10.04 -11.90 -6.03
C ALA A 287 8.52 -11.87 -6.29
N THR A 288 8.02 -10.75 -6.81
CA THR A 288 6.60 -10.64 -7.24
C THR A 288 6.34 -11.45 -8.51
N LEU A 289 7.29 -11.47 -9.45
CA LEU A 289 7.23 -12.33 -10.64
C LEU A 289 7.27 -13.81 -10.25
N GLU A 290 8.21 -14.22 -9.39
CA GLU A 290 8.29 -15.58 -8.83
C GLU A 290 6.96 -15.96 -8.15
N PHE A 291 6.37 -15.06 -7.36
CA PHE A 291 5.08 -15.29 -6.73
C PHE A 291 3.96 -15.54 -7.75
N MET A 292 3.90 -14.76 -8.83
CA MET A 292 2.88 -14.92 -9.88
C MET A 292 3.12 -16.13 -10.79
N GLU A 293 4.36 -16.56 -10.98
CA GLU A 293 4.68 -17.85 -11.64
C GLU A 293 4.07 -19.04 -10.88
N HIS A 294 4.04 -18.97 -9.54
CA HIS A 294 3.43 -19.99 -8.69
C HIS A 294 1.91 -19.82 -8.53
N ALA A 295 1.31 -18.73 -9.02
CA ALA A 295 -0.15 -18.54 -8.98
C ALA A 295 -0.83 -19.43 -10.03
N ARG A 296 -1.32 -20.59 -9.59
CA ARG A 296 -1.88 -21.63 -10.46
C ARG A 296 -3.26 -21.30 -11.01
N HIS A 297 -4.08 -20.56 -10.28
CA HIS A 297 -5.47 -20.29 -10.68
C HIS A 297 -5.53 -19.67 -12.10
N PRO A 298 -6.36 -20.21 -13.02
CA PRO A 298 -6.35 -19.83 -14.43
C PRO A 298 -6.74 -18.37 -14.68
N SER A 299 -7.58 -17.78 -13.83
CA SER A 299 -7.93 -16.35 -13.89
C SER A 299 -6.83 -15.41 -13.39
N SER A 300 -5.72 -15.91 -12.84
CA SER A 300 -4.67 -15.03 -12.32
C SER A 300 -4.00 -14.23 -13.43
N ARG A 301 -3.81 -12.92 -13.20
CA ARG A 301 -3.25 -11.97 -14.16
C ARG A 301 -2.25 -11.04 -13.48
N MET A 302 -1.29 -10.56 -14.25
CA MET A 302 -0.30 -9.58 -13.82
C MET A 302 -0.16 -8.45 -14.84
N VAL A 303 -0.13 -7.21 -14.36
CA VAL A 303 0.30 -6.04 -15.12
C VAL A 303 1.69 -5.63 -14.64
N LEU A 304 2.67 -5.59 -15.53
CA LEU A 304 4.04 -5.19 -15.21
C LEU A 304 4.42 -3.94 -16.02
N TYR A 305 4.66 -2.85 -15.32
CA TYR A 305 5.26 -1.64 -15.89
C TYR A 305 6.76 -1.83 -16.06
N THR A 306 7.29 -1.60 -17.25
CA THR A 306 8.71 -1.80 -17.55
C THR A 306 9.23 -0.75 -18.53
N THR A 307 10.53 -0.49 -18.52
CA THR A 307 11.21 0.32 -19.54
C THR A 307 11.56 -0.48 -20.81
N GLU A 308 11.40 -1.81 -20.76
CA GLU A 308 11.75 -2.75 -21.84
C GLU A 308 10.54 -3.68 -22.14
N PRO A 309 9.41 -3.16 -22.67
CA PRO A 309 8.18 -3.92 -22.89
C PRO A 309 8.31 -5.06 -23.92
N GLU A 310 9.37 -5.07 -24.72
CA GLU A 310 9.72 -6.14 -25.64
C GLU A 310 10.38 -7.35 -24.96
N LYS A 311 10.85 -7.19 -23.72
CA LYS A 311 11.53 -8.25 -22.96
C LYS A 311 10.58 -8.93 -21.97
N PHE A 312 10.01 -10.06 -22.39
CA PHE A 312 9.19 -10.87 -21.51
C PHE A 312 10.02 -11.55 -20.42
N PRO A 313 9.65 -11.39 -19.13
CA PRO A 313 10.32 -12.12 -18.06
C PRO A 313 10.03 -13.63 -18.19
N PRO A 314 11.01 -14.49 -17.91
CA PRO A 314 10.80 -15.94 -17.91
C PRO A 314 9.86 -16.37 -16.76
N GLY A 315 9.28 -17.57 -16.87
CA GLY A 315 8.52 -18.23 -15.79
C GLY A 315 7.02 -17.90 -15.74
N ILE A 316 6.58 -16.78 -16.30
CA ILE A 316 5.16 -16.44 -16.39
C ILE A 316 4.64 -16.61 -17.82
N ALA A 317 3.47 -17.24 -17.95
CA ALA A 317 2.86 -17.46 -19.26
C ALA A 317 2.41 -16.12 -19.88
N PRO A 318 2.64 -15.87 -21.19
CA PRO A 318 2.31 -14.59 -21.83
C PRO A 318 0.85 -14.17 -21.67
N GLU A 319 -0.09 -15.11 -21.65
CA GLU A 319 -1.52 -14.85 -21.46
C GLU A 319 -1.88 -14.36 -20.05
N LYS A 320 -1.01 -14.61 -19.06
CA LYS A 320 -1.16 -14.11 -17.69
C LYS A 320 -0.50 -12.74 -17.49
N LEU A 321 0.35 -12.28 -18.41
CA LEU A 321 1.18 -11.08 -18.24
C LEU A 321 0.87 -10.00 -19.27
N GLU A 322 0.51 -8.82 -18.78
CA GLU A 322 0.42 -7.59 -19.54
C GLU A 322 1.66 -6.73 -19.27
N LEU A 323 2.51 -6.53 -20.29
CA LEU A 323 3.65 -5.61 -20.22
C LEU A 323 3.22 -4.22 -20.67
N VAL A 324 3.47 -3.22 -19.83
CA VAL A 324 3.15 -1.82 -20.11
C VAL A 324 4.42 -0.99 -20.13
N ASN A 325 4.67 -0.29 -21.24
CA ASN A 325 5.78 0.65 -21.33
C ASN A 325 5.61 1.76 -20.30
N SER A 326 6.62 1.99 -19.47
CA SER A 326 6.59 3.00 -18.41
C SER A 326 7.34 4.29 -18.76
N VAL A 327 7.93 4.38 -19.95
CA VAL A 327 8.63 5.58 -20.45
C VAL A 327 7.65 6.49 -21.17
N PHE A 328 7.52 7.75 -20.73
CA PHE A 328 6.67 8.79 -21.32
C PHE A 328 7.50 10.06 -21.57
N PRO A 329 8.23 10.14 -22.70
CA PRO A 329 9.14 11.24 -23.00
C PRO A 329 8.45 12.61 -23.01
N GLU A 330 7.21 12.69 -23.49
CA GLU A 330 6.41 13.92 -23.57
C GLU A 330 6.13 14.51 -22.18
N GLN A 331 6.13 13.67 -21.14
CA GLN A 331 5.97 14.06 -19.74
C GLN A 331 7.27 13.98 -18.94
N LYS A 332 8.41 13.75 -19.63
CA LYS A 332 9.74 13.52 -19.04
C LYS A 332 9.77 12.37 -18.02
N ILE A 333 8.93 11.36 -18.21
CA ILE A 333 8.88 10.18 -17.36
C ILE A 333 9.85 9.12 -17.91
N LEU A 334 10.84 8.76 -17.10
CA LEU A 334 11.90 7.82 -17.45
C LEU A 334 11.57 6.37 -17.07
N SER A 335 10.69 6.16 -16.09
CA SER A 335 10.26 4.83 -15.61
C SER A 335 9.09 4.96 -14.62
N SER A 336 8.39 3.86 -14.37
CA SER A 336 7.44 3.75 -13.25
C SER A 336 8.19 3.53 -11.93
N SER A 337 7.62 3.99 -10.81
CA SER A 337 8.16 3.84 -9.45
C SER A 337 7.24 2.99 -8.57
N HIS A 338 7.74 2.56 -7.40
CA HIS A 338 6.91 1.93 -6.38
C HIS A 338 5.65 2.73 -6.04
N MET A 339 5.76 4.06 -6.07
CA MET A 339 4.71 4.98 -5.62
C MET A 339 3.67 5.27 -6.69
N SER A 340 4.00 5.05 -7.96
CA SER A 340 3.21 5.51 -9.10
C SER A 340 2.22 4.48 -9.62
N ILE A 341 1.79 3.51 -8.80
CA ILE A 341 0.91 2.43 -9.28
C ILE A 341 -0.57 2.75 -9.09
N VAL A 342 -0.95 3.23 -7.90
CA VAL A 342 -2.35 3.24 -7.44
C VAL A 342 -3.04 4.61 -7.52
N LEU A 343 -2.35 5.63 -8.01
CA LEU A 343 -2.85 7.00 -8.09
C LEU A 343 -2.89 7.47 -9.54
N PRO A 344 -3.98 8.10 -10.02
CA PRO A 344 -4.07 8.65 -11.37
C PRO A 344 -3.34 9.98 -11.53
N ALA A 345 -3.13 10.38 -12.79
CA ALA A 345 -2.45 11.63 -13.15
C ALA A 345 -3.23 12.89 -12.75
N ASP A 346 -4.53 12.80 -12.52
CA ASP A 346 -5.39 13.91 -12.08
C ASP A 346 -5.58 13.97 -10.55
N ASP A 347 -4.89 13.13 -9.78
CA ASP A 347 -4.91 13.20 -8.32
C ASP A 347 -4.44 14.59 -7.84
N ALA A 348 -5.22 15.20 -6.94
CA ALA A 348 -4.98 16.58 -6.51
C ALA A 348 -3.67 16.79 -5.72
N HIS A 349 -3.12 15.74 -5.11
CA HIS A 349 -1.92 15.84 -4.26
C HIS A 349 -0.70 15.26 -4.97
N TYR A 350 -0.83 14.07 -5.56
CA TYR A 350 0.28 13.31 -6.16
C TYR A 350 0.28 13.29 -7.70
N GLY A 351 -0.78 13.77 -8.34
CA GLY A 351 -0.93 13.75 -9.79
C GLY A 351 0.07 14.64 -10.53
N ALA A 352 -0.05 14.70 -11.85
CA ALA A 352 0.80 15.50 -12.73
C ALA A 352 0.80 16.99 -12.37
N LYS A 353 -0.33 17.49 -11.84
CA LYS A 353 -0.51 18.87 -11.35
C LYS A 353 -0.68 18.95 -9.83
N GLY A 354 -0.31 17.88 -9.11
CA GLY A 354 -0.44 17.80 -7.66
C GLY A 354 0.43 18.81 -6.92
N ASP A 355 0.09 19.07 -5.65
CA ASP A 355 0.80 20.02 -4.79
C ASP A 355 2.03 19.42 -4.09
N TYR A 356 2.29 18.12 -4.24
CA TYR A 356 3.43 17.44 -3.64
C TYR A 356 4.48 16.99 -4.68
N SER A 357 5.75 17.20 -4.34
CA SER A 357 6.91 16.76 -5.13
C SER A 357 7.84 15.90 -4.30
N ASN A 358 8.08 14.67 -4.76
CA ASN A 358 8.93 13.71 -4.05
C ASN A 358 10.41 13.88 -4.45
N CYS A 359 11.08 14.81 -3.77
CA CYS A 359 12.49 15.15 -3.97
C CYS A 359 13.41 14.67 -2.82
N ILE A 360 12.87 13.91 -1.86
CA ILE A 360 13.52 13.61 -0.58
C ILE A 360 14.80 12.78 -0.69
N HIS A 361 15.06 12.13 -1.84
CA HIS A 361 16.29 11.38 -2.08
C HIS A 361 17.53 12.28 -2.21
N TYR A 362 17.35 13.59 -2.44
CA TYR A 362 18.43 14.58 -2.35
C TYR A 362 18.67 15.07 -0.91
N TYR A 363 17.74 14.84 0.01
CA TYR A 363 17.84 15.37 1.37
C TYR A 363 18.64 14.43 2.31
N PRO A 364 19.43 14.98 3.24
CA PRO A 364 19.85 16.38 3.41
C PRO A 364 21.15 16.69 2.63
N ASP A 365 21.63 15.74 1.82
CA ASP A 365 23.03 15.71 1.40
C ASP A 365 23.30 16.52 0.12
N GLU A 366 22.28 16.75 -0.71
CA GLU A 366 22.34 17.46 -1.98
C GLU A 366 21.28 18.59 -2.00
N MET A 367 21.33 19.49 -1.01
CA MET A 367 20.31 20.53 -0.81
C MET A 367 20.10 21.45 -2.02
N GLU A 368 21.14 21.74 -2.80
CA GLU A 368 20.99 22.52 -4.05
C GLU A 368 20.04 21.82 -5.04
N LYS A 369 20.14 20.49 -5.17
CA LYS A 369 19.23 19.71 -6.01
C LYS A 369 17.86 19.54 -5.38
N TYR A 370 17.80 19.37 -4.05
CA TYR A 370 16.54 19.32 -3.31
C TYR A 370 15.72 20.61 -3.55
N ASP A 371 16.34 21.78 -3.37
CA ASP A 371 15.69 23.07 -3.55
C ASP A 371 15.32 23.32 -5.03
N ALA A 372 16.17 22.92 -5.98
CA ALA A 372 15.86 22.98 -7.40
C ALA A 372 14.63 22.14 -7.77
N CYS A 373 14.59 20.88 -7.31
CA CYS A 373 13.48 19.94 -7.52
C CYS A 373 12.16 20.45 -6.91
N MET A 374 12.22 21.08 -5.73
CA MET A 374 11.03 21.64 -5.09
C MET A 374 10.52 22.93 -5.75
N LYS A 375 11.37 23.66 -6.48
CA LYS A 375 11.04 24.99 -7.04
C LYS A 375 10.39 24.93 -8.43
N ASN A 376 10.79 24.00 -9.28
CA ASN A 376 10.28 23.92 -10.66
C ASN A 376 9.93 22.50 -11.10
N PRO A 377 8.91 21.88 -10.49
CA PRO A 377 8.59 20.46 -10.70
C PRO A 377 8.17 20.10 -12.14
N ALA A 378 7.78 21.09 -12.95
CA ALA A 378 7.44 20.90 -14.37
C ALA A 378 8.68 20.78 -15.27
N ALA A 379 9.85 21.25 -14.82
CA ALA A 379 11.09 21.15 -15.57
C ALA A 379 11.80 19.79 -15.38
N ASP A 380 11.53 19.11 -14.26
CA ASP A 380 12.26 17.93 -13.82
C ASP A 380 11.90 16.67 -14.61
N PHE A 381 12.85 15.74 -14.69
CA PHE A 381 12.55 14.37 -15.07
C PHE A 381 11.80 13.68 -13.95
N GLN A 382 10.98 12.69 -14.28
CA GLN A 382 10.24 11.88 -13.33
C GLN A 382 10.59 10.41 -13.49
N GLY A 383 10.63 9.65 -12.39
CA GLY A 383 10.76 8.20 -12.48
C GLY A 383 11.10 7.55 -11.15
N GLU A 384 11.54 6.30 -11.19
CA GLU A 384 12.09 5.64 -10.01
C GLU A 384 13.53 6.10 -9.73
N ILE A 385 13.94 6.05 -8.46
CA ILE A 385 15.26 6.47 -7.98
C ILE A 385 16.29 5.37 -8.27
N THR A 386 16.52 5.11 -9.55
CA THR A 386 17.55 4.21 -10.07
C THR A 386 18.84 4.99 -10.35
N GLY A 387 19.98 4.30 -10.27
CA GLY A 387 21.28 4.93 -10.56
C GLY A 387 21.41 5.43 -12.01
N GLN A 388 20.60 4.91 -12.94
CA GLN A 388 20.55 5.38 -14.32
C GLN A 388 19.73 6.68 -14.43
N ASN A 389 18.54 6.71 -13.84
CA ASN A 389 17.66 7.88 -13.91
C ASN A 389 18.27 9.11 -13.23
N LEU A 390 19.00 8.92 -12.13
CA LEU A 390 19.68 10.01 -11.42
C LEU A 390 20.77 10.72 -12.24
N LYS A 391 21.21 10.13 -13.37
CA LYS A 391 22.16 10.75 -14.30
C LYS A 391 21.50 11.66 -15.33
N ALA A 392 20.16 11.61 -15.47
CA ALA A 392 19.44 12.37 -16.49
C ALA A 392 19.32 13.87 -16.16
N GLY A 393 19.50 14.26 -14.89
CA GLY A 393 19.38 15.64 -14.42
C GLY A 393 18.73 15.70 -13.03
N ILE A 394 17.93 16.74 -12.79
CA ILE A 394 17.05 16.77 -11.62
C ILE A 394 15.93 15.77 -11.84
N LEU A 395 15.81 14.82 -10.92
CA LEU A 395 14.85 13.73 -10.93
C LEU A 395 13.88 13.94 -9.77
N ARG A 396 12.58 13.86 -10.05
CA ARG A 396 11.52 13.74 -9.07
C ARG A 396 11.02 12.31 -9.06
N ARG A 397 10.81 11.73 -7.88
CA ARG A 397 10.23 10.38 -7.84
C ARG A 397 8.79 10.44 -8.37
N LEU A 398 8.47 9.63 -9.38
CA LEU A 398 7.12 9.60 -9.96
C LEU A 398 6.11 9.11 -8.90
N MET A 399 5.00 9.83 -8.73
CA MET A 399 3.98 9.54 -7.70
C MET A 399 2.61 9.13 -8.26
N TYR A 400 2.41 9.21 -9.58
CA TYR A 400 1.15 8.89 -10.24
C TYR A 400 1.36 7.97 -11.44
N ASN A 401 0.35 7.17 -11.77
CA ASN A 401 0.30 6.25 -12.88
C ASN A 401 -0.26 6.94 -14.13
N PRO A 402 0.54 7.18 -15.18
CA PRO A 402 0.04 7.73 -16.44
C PRO A 402 -0.97 6.79 -17.13
N HIS A 403 -0.96 5.51 -16.77
CA HIS A 403 -1.82 4.46 -17.32
C HIS A 403 -2.94 4.04 -16.37
N PHE A 404 -3.31 4.86 -15.39
CA PHE A 404 -4.33 4.46 -14.40
C PHE A 404 -5.66 4.06 -15.05
N GLU A 405 -6.10 4.76 -16.11
CA GLU A 405 -7.30 4.41 -16.86
C GLU A 405 -7.18 3.04 -17.55
N ALA A 406 -6.04 2.74 -18.16
CA ALA A 406 -5.79 1.43 -18.75
C ALA A 406 -5.73 0.34 -17.67
N LEU A 407 -5.16 0.63 -16.50
CA LEU A 407 -5.15 -0.28 -15.36
C LEU A 407 -6.57 -0.62 -14.90
N LYS A 408 -7.50 0.35 -14.86
CA LYS A 408 -8.93 0.09 -14.57
C LYS A 408 -9.55 -0.88 -15.57
N VAL A 409 -9.21 -0.78 -16.86
CA VAL A 409 -9.67 -1.73 -17.88
C VAL A 409 -9.16 -3.14 -17.59
N SER A 410 -7.87 -3.29 -17.26
CA SER A 410 -7.30 -4.60 -16.94
C SER A 410 -7.87 -5.20 -15.66
N MET A 411 -8.11 -4.40 -14.62
CA MET A 411 -8.81 -4.83 -13.42
C MET A 411 -10.25 -5.24 -13.70
N LYS A 412 -10.97 -4.49 -14.56
CA LYS A 412 -12.36 -4.81 -14.92
C LYS A 412 -12.46 -6.14 -15.65
N ARG A 413 -11.59 -6.38 -16.63
CA ARG A 413 -11.51 -7.65 -17.35
C ARG A 413 -11.27 -8.81 -16.37
N PHE A 414 -10.37 -8.64 -15.40
CA PHE A 414 -10.18 -9.65 -14.35
C PHE A 414 -11.45 -9.87 -13.53
N ILE A 415 -12.15 -8.82 -13.11
CA ILE A 415 -13.43 -8.92 -12.36
C ILE A 415 -14.52 -9.64 -13.14
N ASP A 416 -14.55 -9.51 -14.47
CA ASP A 416 -15.52 -10.16 -15.34
C ASP A 416 -15.23 -11.66 -15.54
N GLU A 417 -14.02 -12.11 -15.22
CA GLU A 417 -13.58 -13.51 -15.24
C GLU A 417 -13.74 -14.23 -13.86
N LEU A 418 -14.24 -13.52 -12.84
CA LEU A 418 -14.55 -14.04 -11.49
C LEU A 418 -16.00 -14.52 -11.38
#